data_AF-B7S2Y4-F1
#
_entry.id   AF-B7S2Y4-F1
#
_cell.length_a   1.000
_cell.length_b   1.000
_cell.length_c   1.000
_cell.angle_alpha   90.00
_cell.angle_beta   90.00
_cell.angle_gamma   90.00
#
_symmetry.space_group_name_H-M   'P 1'
#
loop_
_entity.id
_entity.type
_entity.pdbx_description
1 polymer ?
#
loop_
_entity_poly.entity_id
_entity_poly.type
_entity_poly.pdbx_seq_one_letter_code
_entity_poly.pdbx_strand_id
1 'polypeptide(L)'
;MPSAFAAEKRSQEEIMSKSVARAWWNKEVTIDLLKLTSTQRDDMDESLRTYFNINQSALQAQKESFIELDAALFKADNDRAQKTGEQMATAVAEALTRQVELMITVLNVLEEKQRTTLASESPELLQRFWVRTSVRNMSSPKRSDEKRGTQKSAGKKTSKSQ
;
A
#
# COMPACT_ATOMS: atom_id res chain seq x y z
N MET A 1 -24.35 2.53 30.59
CA MET A 1 -24.04 3.18 29.30
C MET A 1 -22.53 3.08 29.09
N PRO A 2 -22.01 2.30 28.12
CA PRO A 2 -20.59 2.39 27.77
C PRO A 2 -20.28 3.82 27.30
N SER A 3 -19.18 4.41 27.78
CA SER A 3 -18.83 5.79 27.41
C SER A 3 -18.46 5.88 25.93
N ALA A 4 -18.71 7.03 25.30
CA ALA A 4 -18.35 7.28 23.90
C ALA A 4 -16.85 7.01 23.63
N PHE A 5 -15.99 7.28 24.60
CA PHE A 5 -14.56 6.97 24.55
C PHE A 5 -14.27 5.47 24.45
N ALA A 6 -15.01 4.62 25.15
CA ALA A 6 -14.84 3.18 25.08
C ALA A 6 -15.32 2.59 23.74
N ALA A 7 -16.33 3.20 23.12
CA ALA A 7 -16.81 2.83 21.79
C ALA A 7 -15.84 3.25 20.68
N GLU A 8 -15.31 4.47 20.76
CA GLU A 8 -14.30 5.00 19.83
C GLU A 8 -13.03 4.14 19.82
N LYS A 9 -12.52 3.79 21.01
CA LYS A 9 -11.32 2.96 21.16
C LYS A 9 -11.52 1.56 20.55
N ARG A 10 -12.68 0.93 20.75
CA ARG A 10 -12.99 -0.39 20.17
C ARG A 10 -13.08 -0.35 18.64
N SER A 11 -13.69 0.69 18.09
CA SER A 11 -13.76 0.90 16.63
C SER A 11 -12.35 1.01 16.03
N GLN A 12 -11.45 1.73 16.70
CA GLN A 12 -10.07 1.89 16.26
C GLN A 12 -9.27 0.60 16.34
N GLU A 13 -9.43 -0.16 17.42
CA GLU A 13 -8.79 -1.47 17.59
C GLU A 13 -9.26 -2.46 16.52
N GLU A 14 -10.54 -2.39 16.13
CA GLU A 14 -11.10 -3.17 15.02
C GLU A 14 -10.52 -2.75 13.65
N ILE A 15 -10.38 -1.44 13.40
CA ILE A 15 -9.75 -0.91 12.17
C ILE A 15 -8.29 -1.34 12.09
N MET A 16 -7.55 -1.24 13.19
CA MET A 16 -6.16 -1.64 13.29
C MET A 16 -6.00 -3.14 13.05
N SER A 17 -6.80 -3.98 13.72
CA SER A 17 -6.80 -5.44 13.53
C SER A 17 -7.09 -5.83 12.07
N LYS A 18 -8.10 -5.20 11.46
CA LYS A 18 -8.41 -5.41 10.03
C LYS A 18 -7.27 -4.96 9.12
N SER A 19 -6.54 -3.91 9.49
CA SER A 19 -5.41 -3.39 8.70
C SER A 19 -4.21 -4.33 8.76
N VAL A 20 -3.87 -4.82 9.95
CA VAL A 20 -2.86 -5.87 10.17
C VAL A 20 -3.17 -7.11 9.33
N ALA A 21 -4.39 -7.64 9.43
CA ALA A 21 -4.79 -8.82 8.64
C ALA A 21 -4.78 -8.58 7.11
N ARG A 22 -4.85 -7.32 6.67
CA ARG A 22 -4.84 -6.93 5.25
C ARG A 22 -3.45 -6.59 4.74
N ALA A 23 -2.49 -6.37 5.61
CA ALA A 23 -1.12 -6.08 5.23
C ALA A 23 -0.56 -7.18 4.32
N TRP A 24 0.23 -6.78 3.32
CA TRP A 24 0.71 -7.72 2.30
C TRP A 24 1.65 -8.77 2.89
N TRP A 25 2.42 -8.44 3.92
CA TRP A 25 3.31 -9.38 4.63
C TRP A 25 2.56 -10.47 5.40
N ASN A 26 1.25 -10.30 5.63
CA ASN A 26 0.37 -11.28 6.25
C ASN A 26 -0.43 -12.11 5.23
N LYS A 27 -0.08 -12.05 3.94
CA LYS A 27 -0.69 -12.88 2.89
C LYS A 27 0.14 -14.14 2.66
N GLU A 28 -0.50 -15.30 2.64
CA GLU A 28 0.16 -16.60 2.42
C GLU A 28 1.08 -16.58 1.19
N VAL A 29 0.62 -16.01 0.08
CA VAL A 29 1.43 -15.88 -1.15
C VAL A 29 2.75 -15.14 -0.89
N THR A 30 2.72 -14.05 -0.13
CA THR A 30 3.93 -13.27 0.17
C THR A 30 4.79 -13.93 1.24
N ILE A 31 4.16 -14.57 2.23
CA ILE A 31 4.84 -15.38 3.24
C ILE A 31 5.64 -16.48 2.55
N ASP A 32 5.04 -17.19 1.60
CA ASP A 32 5.68 -18.28 0.87
C ASP A 32 6.74 -17.79 -0.10
N LEU A 33 6.50 -16.66 -0.78
CA LEU A 33 7.44 -16.04 -1.72
C LEU A 33 8.72 -15.59 -1.01
N LEU A 34 8.59 -14.88 0.10
CA LEU A 34 9.71 -14.30 0.83
C LEU A 34 10.23 -15.20 1.96
N LYS A 35 9.55 -16.31 2.25
CA LYS A 35 9.82 -17.17 3.41
C LYS A 35 9.83 -16.37 4.72
N LEU A 36 8.81 -15.51 4.91
CA LEU A 36 8.70 -14.67 6.11
C LEU A 36 8.52 -15.53 7.36
N THR A 37 9.35 -15.28 8.36
CA THR A 37 9.21 -15.90 9.68
C THR A 37 8.04 -15.28 10.45
N SER A 38 7.56 -15.95 11.50
CA SER A 38 6.57 -15.35 12.40
C SER A 38 7.12 -14.08 13.05
N THR A 39 8.35 -14.11 13.53
CA THR A 39 9.02 -12.97 14.17
C THR A 39 9.05 -11.75 13.24
N GLN A 40 9.44 -11.92 11.98
CA GLN A 40 9.45 -10.82 11.03
C GLN A 40 8.06 -10.21 10.85
N ARG A 41 7.01 -11.03 10.78
CA ARG A 41 5.63 -10.51 10.66
C ARG A 41 5.16 -9.80 11.91
N ASP A 42 5.50 -10.33 13.08
CA ASP A 42 5.16 -9.71 14.37
C ASP A 42 5.84 -8.33 14.50
N ASP A 43 7.10 -8.20 14.10
CA ASP A 43 7.85 -6.93 14.09
C ASP A 43 7.22 -5.91 13.11
N MET A 44 6.78 -6.37 11.93
CA MET A 44 6.09 -5.52 10.96
C MET A 44 4.70 -5.09 11.46
N ASP A 45 3.97 -5.99 12.12
CA ASP A 45 2.68 -5.70 12.74
C ASP A 45 2.82 -4.68 13.88
N GLU A 46 3.85 -4.81 14.72
CA GLU A 46 4.14 -3.84 15.79
C GLU A 46 4.47 -2.46 15.21
N SER A 47 5.26 -2.41 14.14
CA SER A 47 5.57 -1.16 13.42
C SER A 47 4.29 -0.49 12.90
N LEU A 48 3.38 -1.27 12.32
CA LEU A 48 2.10 -0.77 11.82
C LEU A 48 1.18 -0.28 12.96
N ARG A 49 1.12 -1.00 14.08
CA ARG A 49 0.35 -0.60 15.27
C ARG A 49 0.86 0.72 15.84
N THR A 50 2.18 0.87 15.93
CA THR A 50 2.82 2.10 16.40
C THR A 50 2.48 3.28 15.50
N TYR A 51 2.54 3.09 14.17
CA TYR A 51 2.11 4.09 13.21
C TYR A 51 0.65 4.52 13.42
N PHE A 52 -0.27 3.56 13.58
CA PHE A 52 -1.69 3.88 13.83
C PHE A 52 -1.90 4.66 15.13
N ASN A 53 -1.22 4.27 16.21
CA ASN A 53 -1.31 4.95 17.50
C ASN A 53 -0.83 6.41 17.41
N ILE A 54 0.28 6.65 16.70
CA ILE A 54 0.84 8.00 16.51
C ILE A 54 -0.05 8.84 15.59
N ASN A 55 -0.62 8.25 14.53
CA ASN A 55 -1.46 8.98 13.57
C ASN A 55 -2.88 9.21 14.03
N GLN A 56 -3.34 8.53 15.08
CA GLN A 56 -4.68 8.74 15.61
C GLN A 56 -4.92 10.20 16.04
N SER A 57 -4.01 10.77 16.81
CA SER A 57 -4.11 12.17 17.26
C SER A 57 -3.99 13.14 16.09
N ALA A 58 -3.14 12.83 15.11
CA ALA A 58 -2.95 13.65 13.92
C ALA A 58 -4.20 13.69 13.02
N LEU A 59 -4.90 12.56 12.84
CA LEU A 59 -6.13 12.51 12.05
C LEU A 59 -7.27 13.30 12.70
N GLN A 60 -7.35 13.28 14.04
CA GLN A 60 -8.33 14.08 14.77
C GLN A 60 -8.02 15.58 14.64
N ALA A 61 -6.75 15.96 14.86
CA ALA A 61 -6.30 17.33 14.68
C ALA A 61 -6.56 17.84 13.26
N GLN A 62 -6.32 17.01 12.22
CA GLN A 62 -6.58 17.37 10.84
C GLN A 62 -8.07 17.69 10.59
N LYS A 63 -9.00 16.91 11.15
CA LYS A 63 -10.44 17.18 11.03
C LYS A 63 -10.81 18.51 11.69
N GLU A 64 -10.25 18.78 12.86
CA GLU A 64 -10.48 20.03 13.59
C GLU A 64 -9.93 21.23 12.80
N SER A 65 -8.76 21.10 12.18
CA SER A 65 -8.18 22.15 11.32
C SER A 65 -9.03 22.44 10.08
N PHE A 66 -9.65 21.42 9.45
CA PHE A 66 -10.59 21.65 8.35
C PHE A 66 -11.83 22.44 8.80
N ILE A 67 -12.40 22.10 9.96
CA ILE A 67 -13.53 22.82 10.55
C ILE A 67 -13.15 24.28 10.83
N GLU A 68 -11.95 24.50 11.37
CA GLU A 68 -11.44 25.86 11.63
C GLU A 68 -11.21 26.66 10.34
N LEU A 69 -10.65 26.02 9.30
CA LEU A 69 -10.44 26.64 8.00
C LEU A 69 -11.77 27.06 7.37
N ASP A 70 -12.76 26.15 7.35
CA ASP A 70 -14.11 26.45 6.83
C ASP A 70 -14.75 27.61 7.59
N ALA A 71 -14.59 27.66 8.91
CA ALA A 71 -15.10 28.75 9.74
C ALA A 71 -14.39 30.08 9.46
N ALA A 72 -13.08 30.08 9.21
CA ALA A 72 -12.32 31.27 8.86
C ALA A 72 -12.72 31.80 7.47
N LEU A 73 -12.83 30.90 6.48
CA LEU A 73 -13.27 31.23 5.13
C LEU A 73 -14.69 31.79 5.11
N PHE A 74 -15.62 31.19 5.87
CA PHE A 74 -17.00 31.69 5.97
C PHE A 74 -17.07 33.09 6.57
N LYS A 75 -16.17 33.43 7.50
CA LYS A 75 -16.07 34.75 8.12
C LYS A 75 -15.25 35.75 7.32
N ALA A 76 -14.72 35.36 6.15
CA ALA A 76 -13.76 36.14 5.35
C ALA A 76 -12.52 36.59 6.16
N ASP A 77 -12.12 35.80 7.16
CA ASP A 77 -10.92 36.03 7.97
C ASP A 77 -9.71 35.42 7.26
N ASN A 78 -9.15 36.17 6.31
CA ASN A 78 -8.07 35.71 5.43
C ASN A 78 -6.79 35.36 6.20
N ASP A 79 -6.43 36.13 7.23
CA ASP A 79 -5.23 35.90 8.02
C ASP A 79 -5.32 34.57 8.77
N ARG A 80 -6.50 34.30 9.37
CA ARG A 80 -6.74 33.02 10.05
C ARG A 80 -6.80 31.86 9.06
N ALA A 81 -7.48 32.02 7.93
CA ALA A 81 -7.56 30.99 6.90
C ALA A 81 -6.16 30.62 6.37
N GLN A 82 -5.31 31.61 6.11
CA GLN A 82 -3.93 31.38 5.69
C GLN A 82 -3.14 30.62 6.76
N LYS A 83 -3.18 31.07 8.02
CA LYS A 83 -2.47 30.43 9.12
C LYS A 83 -2.90 28.97 9.32
N THR A 84 -4.20 28.70 9.30
CA THR A 84 -4.72 27.32 9.41
C THR A 84 -4.27 26.48 8.21
N GLY A 85 -4.27 27.04 7.00
CA GLY A 85 -3.74 26.37 5.81
C GLY A 85 -2.26 25.97 5.92
N GLU A 86 -1.41 26.87 6.43
CA GLU A 86 0.03 26.60 6.66
C GLU A 86 0.25 25.49 7.71
N GLN A 87 -0.53 25.50 8.79
CA GLN A 87 -0.51 24.45 9.81
C GLN A 87 -0.93 23.10 9.24
N MET A 88 -1.97 23.08 8.40
CA MET A 88 -2.42 21.87 7.73
C MET A 88 -1.39 21.32 6.75
N ALA A 89 -0.73 22.19 5.98
CA ALA A 89 0.35 21.78 5.09
C ALA A 89 1.50 21.10 5.86
N THR A 90 1.86 21.66 7.02
CA THR A 90 2.87 21.08 7.92
C THR A 90 2.43 19.71 8.44
N ALA A 91 1.20 19.59 8.94
CA ALA A 91 0.66 18.32 9.45
C ALA A 91 0.59 17.23 8.37
N VAL A 92 0.26 17.60 7.12
CA VAL A 92 0.27 16.68 5.98
C VAL A 92 1.68 16.21 5.66
N ALA A 93 2.66 17.11 5.66
CA ALA A 93 4.06 16.74 5.44
C ALA A 93 4.54 15.74 6.52
N GLU A 94 4.25 15.99 7.80
CA GLU A 94 4.58 15.07 8.89
C GLU A 94 3.87 13.71 8.76
N ALA A 95 2.63 13.69 8.30
CA ALA A 95 1.89 12.44 8.06
C ALA A 95 2.55 11.61 6.95
N LEU A 96 2.99 12.26 5.87
CA LEU A 96 3.73 11.62 4.79
C LEU A 96 5.10 11.11 5.25
N THR A 97 5.84 11.89 6.03
CA THR A 97 7.12 11.47 6.61
C THR A 97 6.95 10.19 7.44
N ARG A 98 5.96 10.16 8.35
CA ARG A 98 5.66 8.97 9.17
C ARG A 98 5.29 7.76 8.32
N GLN A 99 4.56 7.97 7.23
CA GLN A 99 4.23 6.89 6.30
C GLN A 99 5.48 6.32 5.64
N VAL A 100 6.40 7.19 5.18
CA VAL A 100 7.67 6.76 4.57
C VAL A 100 8.54 6.03 5.59
N GLU A 101 8.62 6.51 6.83
CA GLU A 101 9.35 5.85 7.92
C GLU A 101 8.81 4.46 8.24
N LEU A 102 7.48 4.29 8.26
CA LEU A 102 6.86 2.98 8.40
C LEU A 102 7.27 2.04 7.26
N MET A 103 7.25 2.53 6.01
CA MET A 103 7.64 1.73 4.84
C MET A 103 9.10 1.28 4.95
N ILE A 104 10.00 2.19 5.31
CA ILE A 104 11.43 1.88 5.50
C ILE A 104 11.62 0.87 6.62
N THR A 105 10.97 1.09 7.77
CA THR A 105 11.06 0.20 8.93
C THR A 105 10.64 -1.22 8.58
N VAL A 106 9.51 -1.40 7.89
CA VAL A 106 9.03 -2.72 7.47
C VAL A 106 9.96 -3.38 6.45
N LEU A 107 10.54 -2.62 5.52
CA LEU A 107 11.53 -3.17 4.58
C LEU A 107 12.86 -3.54 5.25
N ASN A 108 13.20 -2.88 6.36
CA ASN A 108 14.41 -3.18 7.14
C ASN A 108 14.28 -4.46 7.97
N VAL A 109 13.06 -4.92 8.26
CA VAL A 109 12.83 -6.24 8.89
C VAL A 109 13.19 -7.39 7.93
N LEU A 110 13.11 -7.14 6.63
CA LEU A 110 13.47 -8.14 5.62
C LEU A 110 14.98 -8.31 5.51
N GLU A 111 15.43 -9.50 5.13
CA GLU A 111 16.81 -9.74 4.72
C GLU A 111 17.07 -9.16 3.33
N GLU A 112 18.34 -8.96 2.97
CA GLU A 112 18.73 -8.42 1.66
C GLU A 112 18.20 -9.27 0.50
N LYS A 113 18.27 -10.60 0.63
CA LYS A 113 17.73 -11.53 -0.36
C LYS A 113 16.22 -11.36 -0.51
N GLN A 114 15.48 -11.22 0.59
CA GLN A 114 14.04 -11.02 0.59
C GLN A 114 13.67 -9.67 -0.05
N ARG A 115 14.38 -8.58 0.26
CA ARG A 115 14.19 -7.28 -0.41
C ARG A 115 14.41 -7.37 -1.91
N THR A 116 15.44 -8.11 -2.33
CA THR A 116 15.76 -8.30 -3.75
C THR A 116 14.65 -9.08 -4.45
N THR A 117 14.17 -10.17 -3.85
CA THR A 117 13.04 -10.95 -4.37
C THR A 117 11.75 -10.11 -4.41
N LEU A 118 11.48 -9.31 -3.39
CA LEU A 118 10.32 -8.41 -3.36
C LEU A 118 10.38 -7.38 -4.51
N ALA A 119 11.54 -6.78 -4.74
CA ALA A 119 11.74 -5.80 -5.80
C ALA A 119 11.61 -6.40 -7.21
N SER A 120 12.01 -7.66 -7.41
CA SER A 120 11.93 -8.33 -8.72
C SER A 120 10.56 -8.95 -8.99
N GLU A 121 9.96 -9.61 -8.01
CA GLU A 121 8.76 -10.45 -8.19
C GLU A 121 7.47 -9.71 -7.85
N SER A 122 7.50 -8.68 -7.00
CA SER A 122 6.30 -7.94 -6.58
C SER A 122 6.59 -6.45 -6.29
N PRO A 123 7.15 -5.70 -7.26
CA PRO A 123 7.51 -4.29 -7.08
C PRO A 123 6.31 -3.40 -6.70
N GLU A 124 5.09 -3.80 -7.05
CA GLU A 124 3.87 -3.10 -6.67
C GLU A 124 3.64 -3.04 -5.15
N LEU A 125 4.16 -4.01 -4.39
CA LEU A 125 4.08 -4.01 -2.92
C LEU A 125 4.94 -2.91 -2.29
N LEU A 126 6.01 -2.50 -2.98
CA LEU A 126 6.85 -1.36 -2.58
C LEU A 126 6.14 -0.02 -2.82
N GLN A 127 5.29 0.06 -3.83
CA GLN A 127 4.57 1.30 -4.18
C GLN A 127 3.27 1.48 -3.39
N ARG A 128 2.68 0.37 -2.92
CA ARG A 128 1.34 0.34 -2.35
C ARG A 128 1.32 -0.47 -1.06
N PHE A 129 1.93 0.10 -0.04
CA PHE A 129 2.19 -0.53 1.25
C PHE A 129 0.95 -1.15 1.94
N TRP A 130 -0.27 -0.69 1.63
CA TRP A 130 -1.52 -1.17 2.22
C TRP A 130 -2.58 -1.65 1.21
N VAL A 131 -2.26 -1.71 -0.09
CA VAL A 131 -3.30 -2.00 -1.08
C VAL A 131 -3.63 -3.48 -1.10
N ARG A 132 -4.95 -3.75 -1.10
CA ARG A 132 -5.57 -5.02 -1.48
C ARG A 132 -4.77 -5.68 -2.59
N THR A 133 -4.14 -6.82 -2.29
CA THR A 133 -3.68 -7.76 -3.29
C THR A 133 -4.91 -8.29 -4.03
N SER A 134 -5.39 -7.55 -5.03
CA SER A 134 -6.28 -8.11 -6.04
C SER A 134 -5.41 -9.02 -6.89
N VAL A 135 -5.67 -10.32 -6.78
CA VAL A 135 -5.11 -11.39 -7.60
C VAL A 135 -5.31 -11.07 -9.08
N ARG A 136 -4.37 -10.34 -9.68
CA ARG A 136 -4.24 -10.13 -11.14
C ARG A 136 -2.77 -9.90 -11.41
N ASN A 137 -2.03 -11.00 -11.57
CA ASN A 137 -0.84 -11.11 -12.44
C ASN A 137 0.01 -12.37 -12.18
N MET A 138 -0.42 -13.34 -11.36
CA MET A 138 0.28 -14.64 -11.26
C MET A 138 -0.12 -15.68 -12.33
N SER A 139 -0.75 -15.28 -13.42
CA SER A 139 -0.86 -16.12 -14.62
C SER A 139 0.34 -15.83 -15.52
N SER A 140 1.41 -16.61 -15.33
CA SER A 140 2.60 -16.63 -16.17
C SER A 140 2.21 -16.74 -17.66
N PRO A 141 2.84 -15.99 -18.58
CA PRO A 141 2.88 -16.43 -19.96
C PRO A 141 3.82 -17.64 -20.00
N LYS A 142 3.24 -18.83 -20.21
CA LYS A 142 4.02 -20.00 -20.63
C LYS A 142 4.81 -19.63 -21.88
N ARG A 143 6.12 -19.52 -21.73
CA ARG A 143 7.06 -19.60 -22.84
C ARG A 143 6.85 -20.97 -23.50
N SER A 144 6.54 -20.98 -24.79
CA SER A 144 6.58 -22.17 -25.63
C SER A 144 7.41 -21.84 -26.85
N ASP A 145 8.72 -21.72 -26.63
CA ASP A 145 9.71 -21.94 -27.67
C ASP A 145 9.87 -23.46 -27.82
N GLU A 146 9.38 -24.03 -28.92
CA GLU A 146 10.06 -25.05 -29.73
C GLU A 146 9.09 -25.70 -30.73
N LYS A 147 9.20 -25.33 -32.01
CA LYS A 147 9.92 -26.15 -33.00
C LYS A 147 9.98 -25.45 -34.35
N ARG A 148 11.21 -25.07 -34.72
CA ARG A 148 11.66 -24.84 -36.09
C ARG A 148 11.37 -26.08 -36.95
N GLY A 149 10.72 -25.86 -38.09
CA GLY A 149 10.72 -26.78 -39.24
C GLY A 149 10.90 -25.94 -40.49
N THR A 150 12.15 -25.79 -40.90
CA THR A 150 12.58 -25.03 -42.09
C THR A 150 12.32 -25.81 -43.38
N GLN A 151 12.14 -25.04 -44.47
CA GLN A 151 12.51 -25.30 -45.87
C GLN A 151 11.50 -25.87 -46.89
N LYS A 152 11.24 -24.99 -47.87
CA LYS A 152 11.54 -25.11 -49.32
C LYS A 152 10.43 -25.48 -50.32
N SER A 153 10.36 -24.59 -51.33
CA SER A 153 10.38 -24.89 -52.78
C SER A 153 9.05 -25.04 -53.54
N ALA A 154 8.75 -23.99 -54.31
CA ALA A 154 8.46 -23.97 -55.75
C ALA A 154 7.48 -24.99 -56.39
N GLY A 155 6.51 -24.47 -57.15
CA GLY A 155 5.97 -25.19 -58.31
C GLY A 155 4.49 -24.96 -58.68
N LYS A 156 4.23 -23.91 -59.48
CA LYS A 156 3.59 -23.95 -60.81
C LYS A 156 2.25 -24.73 -61.04
N LYS A 157 1.30 -24.00 -61.68
CA LYS A 157 0.30 -24.36 -62.75
C LYS A 157 -1.22 -24.43 -62.41
N THR A 158 -1.93 -23.42 -62.96
CA THR A 158 -3.13 -23.45 -63.85
C THR A 158 -4.44 -24.17 -63.45
N SER A 159 -5.55 -23.42 -63.43
CA SER A 159 -6.77 -23.54 -64.29
C SER A 159 -7.89 -22.63 -63.74
N LYS A 160 -8.34 -21.59 -64.46
CA LYS A 160 -9.46 -21.51 -65.44
C LYS A 160 -10.89 -21.71 -64.86
N SER A 161 -11.72 -20.67 -65.04
CA SER A 161 -13.20 -20.55 -65.04
C SER A 161 -13.60 -19.33 -64.20
N GLN A 162 -14.34 -18.31 -64.64
CA GLN A 162 -15.18 -18.07 -65.82
C GLN A 162 -14.97 -16.62 -66.28
#